data_AF-A0A7G3AFP1-F1
#
_entry.id   AF-A0A7G3AFP1-F1
#
_cell.length_a   1.000
_cell.length_b   1.000
_cell.length_c   1.000
_cell.angle_alpha   90.00
_cell.angle_beta   90.00
_cell.angle_gamma   90.00
#
_symmetry.space_group_name_H-M   'P 1'
#
loop_
_entity.id
_entity.type
_entity.pdbx_description
1 polymer ?
#
loop_
_entity_poly.entity_id
_entity_poly.type
_entity_poly.pdbx_seq_one_letter_code
_entity_poly.pdbx_strand_id
1 'polypeptide(L)'
;MGDMVKSFVRALILLCSLSAVWGIWVVPGQCPTDRPVEKNFNITKYAGLWYEYLRPDDNYAFLGDCNTIFYTAHPNGISISISSSIYSSFFECVFTLQKFLLKTVF
;
A
#
# COMPACT_ATOMS: atom_id res chain seq x y z
N MET A 1 -33.86 -11.03 25.11
CA MET A 1 -33.33 -9.88 24.33
C MET A 1 -31.83 -9.97 24.09
N GLY A 2 -31.02 -10.36 25.09
CA GLY A 2 -29.55 -10.48 24.94
C GLY A 2 -29.07 -11.54 23.94
N ASP A 3 -29.75 -12.68 23.80
CA ASP A 3 -29.28 -13.75 22.91
C ASP A 3 -29.50 -13.45 21.42
N MET A 4 -30.56 -12.70 21.11
CA MET A 4 -30.80 -12.19 19.76
C MET A 4 -29.69 -11.22 19.34
N VAL A 5 -29.30 -10.31 20.24
CA VAL A 5 -28.20 -9.35 19.99
C VAL A 5 -26.88 -10.08 19.76
N LYS A 6 -26.56 -11.12 20.55
CA LYS A 6 -25.34 -11.94 20.35
C LYS A 6 -25.33 -12.65 19.00
N SER A 7 -26.48 -13.13 18.53
CA SER A 7 -26.62 -13.78 17.23
C SER A 7 -26.35 -12.79 16.08
N PHE A 8 -26.93 -11.60 16.15
CA PHE A 8 -26.69 -10.54 15.17
C PHE A 8 -25.23 -10.07 15.15
N VAL A 9 -24.60 -9.91 16.31
CA VAL A 9 -23.17 -9.51 16.40
C VAL A 9 -22.27 -10.56 15.77
N ARG A 10 -22.52 -11.86 16.00
CA ARG A 10 -21.76 -12.95 15.37
C ARG A 10 -21.91 -12.94 13.84
N ALA A 11 -23.12 -12.72 13.33
CA ALA A 11 -23.38 -12.64 11.90
C ALA A 11 -22.63 -11.45 11.25
N LEU A 12 -22.62 -10.29 11.91
CA LEU A 12 -21.91 -9.10 11.42
C LEU A 12 -20.39 -9.28 11.41
N ILE A 13 -19.82 -9.92 12.43
CA ILE A 13 -18.38 -10.23 12.48
C ILE A 13 -17.98 -11.16 11.34
N LEU A 14 -18.78 -12.19 11.06
CA LEU A 14 -18.53 -13.12 9.95
C LEU A 14 -18.62 -12.40 8.59
N LEU A 15 -19.61 -11.53 8.40
CA LEU A 15 -19.74 -10.73 7.18
C LEU A 15 -18.57 -9.75 6.96
N CYS A 16 -18.11 -9.07 8.01
CA CYS A 16 -16.93 -8.21 7.94
C CYS A 16 -15.66 -8.98 7.58
N SER A 17 -15.47 -10.17 8.15
CA SER A 17 -14.28 -10.99 7.87
C SER A 17 -14.19 -11.46 6.41
N LEU A 18 -15.33 -11.65 5.75
CA LEU A 18 -15.39 -12.00 4.33
C LEU A 18 -15.07 -10.81 3.41
N SER A 19 -15.30 -9.57 3.87
CA SER A 19 -14.97 -8.36 3.11
C SER A 19 -13.49 -7.99 3.13
N ALA A 20 -12.68 -8.63 3.99
CA ALA A 20 -11.24 -8.39 4.11
C ALA A 20 -10.39 -9.13 3.06
N VAL A 21 -11.01 -9.76 2.06
CA VAL A 21 -10.29 -10.33 0.92
C VAL A 21 -9.90 -9.19 -0.02
N TRP A 22 -8.79 -8.52 0.29
CA TRP A 22 -8.12 -7.64 -0.66
C TRP A 22 -7.61 -8.51 -1.81
N GLY A 23 -8.24 -8.36 -2.97
CA GLY A 23 -7.82 -9.06 -4.18
C GLY A 23 -6.42 -8.61 -4.58
N ILE A 24 -5.47 -9.53 -4.63
CA ILE A 24 -4.13 -9.29 -5.19
C ILE A 24 -4.27 -9.24 -6.71
N TRP A 25 -3.82 -8.14 -7.32
CA TRP A 25 -3.71 -8.05 -8.78
C TRP A 25 -2.39 -8.70 -9.23
N VAL A 26 -2.41 -10.01 -9.46
CA VAL A 26 -1.30 -10.72 -10.11
C VAL A 26 -1.54 -10.72 -11.62
N VAL A 27 -0.64 -10.09 -12.37
CA VAL A 27 -0.61 -10.25 -13.83
C VAL A 27 0.25 -11.47 -14.15
N PRO A 28 -0.33 -12.59 -14.63
CA PRO A 28 0.45 -13.77 -15.01
C PRO A 28 1.26 -13.47 -16.28
N GLY A 29 2.55 -13.78 -16.27
CA GLY A 29 3.43 -13.62 -17.43
C GLY A 29 4.82 -13.11 -17.06
N GLN A 30 5.69 -13.02 -18.06
CA GLN A 30 7.00 -12.39 -17.93
C GLN A 30 6.88 -10.90 -18.30
N CYS A 31 7.67 -10.06 -17.64
CA CYS A 31 7.79 -8.65 -18.05
C CYS A 31 8.27 -8.59 -19.52
N PRO A 32 7.69 -7.70 -20.36
CA PRO A 32 8.12 -7.52 -21.74
C PRO A 32 9.62 -7.21 -21.81
N THR A 33 10.36 -7.93 -22.65
CA THR A 33 11.83 -7.81 -22.78
C THR A 33 12.25 -6.80 -23.85
N ASP A 34 11.31 -6.32 -24.66
CA ASP A 34 11.50 -5.44 -25.80
C ASP A 34 11.40 -3.95 -25.45
N ARG A 35 11.31 -3.60 -24.15
CA ARG A 35 11.24 -2.19 -23.74
C ARG A 35 12.58 -1.48 -24.00
N PRO A 36 12.58 -0.32 -24.68
CA PRO A 36 13.80 0.44 -24.89
C PRO A 36 14.35 0.94 -23.54
N VAL A 37 15.66 0.73 -23.33
CA VAL A 37 16.39 1.20 -22.14
C VAL A 37 17.42 2.23 -22.58
N GLU A 38 17.58 3.30 -21.81
CA GLU A 38 18.61 4.31 -22.04
C GLU A 38 20.00 3.72 -21.80
N LYS A 39 20.81 3.64 -22.86
CA LYS A 39 22.13 3.00 -22.79
C LYS A 39 23.20 3.90 -22.17
N ASN A 40 23.06 5.22 -22.32
CA ASN A 40 24.03 6.19 -21.83
C ASN A 40 23.50 6.95 -20.61
N PHE A 41 22.90 6.21 -19.68
CA PHE A 41 22.29 6.79 -18.50
C PHE A 41 23.33 7.41 -17.57
N ASN A 42 23.23 8.72 -17.36
CA ASN A 42 24.12 9.44 -16.45
C ASN A 42 23.54 9.45 -15.04
N ILE A 43 24.06 8.56 -14.20
CA ILE A 43 23.63 8.38 -12.80
C ILE A 43 23.77 9.65 -11.97
N THR A 44 24.87 10.40 -12.12
CA THR A 44 25.10 11.60 -11.32
C THR A 44 24.14 12.73 -11.67
N LYS A 45 23.64 12.79 -12.92
CA LYS A 45 22.58 13.72 -13.32
C LYS A 45 21.20 13.30 -12.84
N TYR A 46 20.97 12.00 -12.61
CA TYR A 46 19.69 11.47 -12.15
C TYR A 46 19.54 11.47 -10.62
N ALA A 47 20.67 11.52 -9.91
CA ALA A 47 20.71 11.61 -8.46
C ALA A 47 19.99 12.88 -7.93
N GLY A 48 19.46 12.79 -6.71
CA GLY A 48 18.70 13.86 -6.07
C GLY A 48 17.26 13.45 -5.73
N LEU A 49 16.45 14.46 -5.43
CA LEU A 49 15.07 14.31 -4.96
C LEU A 49 14.09 14.26 -6.13
N TRP A 50 13.24 13.24 -6.15
CA TRP A 50 12.16 13.05 -7.10
C TRP A 50 10.82 13.03 -6.36
N TYR A 51 9.85 13.74 -6.93
CA TYR A 51 8.48 13.75 -6.46
C TYR A 51 7.65 12.85 -7.38
N GLU A 52 6.94 11.91 -6.78
CA GLU A 52 5.98 11.09 -7.53
C GLU A 52 4.81 11.98 -7.98
N TYR A 53 4.57 12.04 -9.29
CA TYR A 53 3.45 12.79 -9.85
C TYR A 53 2.18 11.95 -9.97
N LEU A 54 2.31 10.74 -10.50
CA LEU A 54 1.22 9.81 -10.72
C LEU A 54 1.75 8.38 -10.71
N ARG A 55 0.98 7.47 -10.13
CA ARG A 55 1.21 6.02 -10.17
C ARG A 55 -0.10 5.34 -10.55
N PRO A 56 -0.08 4.27 -11.36
CA PRO A 56 -1.26 3.43 -11.57
C PRO A 56 -1.76 2.89 -10.22
N ASP A 57 -3.07 2.77 -10.07
CA ASP A 57 -3.65 2.17 -8.87
C ASP A 57 -3.24 0.69 -8.77
N ASP A 58 -2.20 0.41 -7.99
CA ASP A 58 -1.78 -0.94 -7.64
C ASP A 58 -2.01 -1.18 -6.15
N ASN A 59 -2.56 -2.35 -5.80
CA ASN A 59 -2.84 -2.75 -4.41
C ASN A 59 -1.55 -2.93 -3.57
N TYR A 60 -0.39 -2.59 -4.12
CA TYR A 60 0.95 -2.75 -3.57
C TYR A 60 1.80 -1.48 -3.58
N ALA A 61 1.27 -0.37 -4.09
CA ALA A 61 1.77 0.96 -3.77
C ALA A 61 2.01 1.03 -2.27
N PHE A 62 3.26 1.20 -1.85
CA PHE A 62 3.66 1.31 -0.45
C PHE A 62 2.79 2.35 0.28
N LEU A 63 1.73 1.87 0.94
CA LEU A 63 0.91 2.41 2.03
C LEU A 63 0.95 3.94 2.26
N GLY A 64 0.96 4.77 1.22
CA GLY A 64 1.12 6.22 1.39
C GLY A 64 1.02 7.02 0.11
N ASP A 65 0.59 8.26 0.31
CA ASP A 65 0.53 9.33 -0.68
C ASP A 65 1.74 10.25 -0.54
N CYS A 66 1.94 11.14 -1.52
CA CYS A 66 3.02 12.12 -1.53
C CYS A 66 4.41 11.47 -1.43
N ASN A 67 4.65 10.41 -2.21
CA ASN A 67 5.92 9.71 -2.19
C ASN A 67 7.05 10.55 -2.78
N THR A 68 8.16 10.55 -2.06
CA THR A 68 9.40 11.18 -2.48
C THR A 68 10.51 10.13 -2.51
N ILE A 69 11.35 10.21 -3.54
CA ILE A 69 12.46 9.28 -3.75
C ILE A 69 13.74 10.10 -3.82
N PHE A 70 14.72 9.73 -3.01
CA PHE A 70 16.04 10.34 -3.01
C PHE A 70 17.08 9.33 -3.51
N TYR A 71 17.66 9.62 -4.67
CA TYR A 71 18.72 8.80 -5.26
C TYR A 71 20.09 9.36 -4.88
N THR A 72 20.91 8.55 -4.22
CA THR A 72 22.29 8.91 -3.87
C THR A 72 23.27 8.16 -4.76
N ALA A 73 23.98 8.88 -5.62
CA ALA A 73 25.01 8.30 -6.48
C ALA A 73 26.29 7.97 -5.68
N HIS A 74 26.83 6.79 -5.93
CA HIS A 74 28.09 6.30 -5.39
C HIS A 74 29.02 5.88 -6.54
N PRO A 75 30.34 5.76 -6.30
CA PRO A 75 31.29 5.32 -7.34
C PRO A 75 30.95 3.96 -7.95
N ASN A 76 30.32 3.08 -7.18
CA ASN A 76 30.02 1.69 -7.56
C ASN A 76 28.51 1.41 -7.71
N GLY A 77 27.64 2.43 -7.68
CA GLY A 77 26.19 2.20 -7.78
C GLY A 77 25.32 3.36 -7.28
N ILE A 78 24.06 3.07 -6.98
CA ILE A 78 23.08 4.03 -6.45
C ILE A 78 22.44 3.43 -5.20
N SER A 79 22.27 4.24 -4.15
CA SER A 79 21.35 3.92 -3.07
C SER A 79 20.06 4.72 -3.22
N ILE A 80 18.94 4.10 -2.85
CA ILE A 80 17.59 4.65 -3.02
C ILE A 80 16.97 4.78 -1.64
N SER A 81 16.50 5.98 -1.31
CA SER A 81 15.74 6.23 -0.08
C SER A 81 14.34 6.70 -0.45
N ILE A 82 13.32 6.06 0.10
CA ILE A 82 11.92 6.35 -0.21
C ILE A 82 11.28 6.90 1.07
N SER A 83 10.56 8.01 0.95
CA SER A 83 9.79 8.60 2.04
C SER A 83 8.35 8.80 1.57
N SER A 84 7.42 8.17 2.28
CA SER A 84 5.98 8.23 2.01
C SER A 84 5.23 8.86 3.17
N SER A 85 4.10 9.50 2.88
CA SER A 85 3.16 9.97 3.91
C SER A 85 1.96 9.04 3.93
N ILE A 86 1.78 8.30 5.01
CA ILE A 86 0.64 7.38 5.16
C ILE A 86 -0.63 8.20 5.40
N TYR A 87 -1.48 8.33 4.39
CA TYR A 87 -2.81 8.92 4.51
C TYR A 87 -3.89 7.89 4.21
N SER A 88 -3.89 6.76 4.94
CA SER A 88 -4.89 5.72 4.71
C SER A 88 -6.18 6.02 5.48
N SER A 89 -7.19 6.58 4.80
CA SER A 89 -8.57 6.63 5.32
C SER A 89 -9.18 5.24 5.49
N PHE A 90 -8.64 4.25 4.77
CA PHE A 90 -9.17 2.89 4.74
C PHE A 90 -8.73 2.05 5.95
N PHE A 91 -7.46 2.15 6.36
CA PHE A 91 -6.93 1.40 7.51
C PHE A 91 -7.50 1.90 8.85
N GLU A 92 -7.75 3.21 8.97
CA GLU A 92 -8.34 3.79 10.18
C GLU A 92 -9.76 3.27 10.46
N CYS A 93 -10.58 3.07 9.43
CA CYS A 93 -11.97 2.63 9.62
C CYS A 93 -12.04 1.20 10.19
N VAL A 94 -11.28 0.26 9.61
CA VAL A 94 -11.29 -1.15 10.04
C VAL A 94 -10.67 -1.31 11.43
N PHE A 95 -9.52 -0.67 11.70
CA PHE A 95 -8.89 -0.76 13.01
C PHE A 95 -9.68 -0.04 14.11
N THR A 96 -10.30 1.11 13.80
CA THR A 96 -11.10 1.87 14.76
C THR A 96 -12.42 1.16 15.08
N LEU A 97 -13.12 0.60 14.08
CA LEU A 97 -14.32 -0.19 14.31
C LEU A 97 -14.03 -1.48 15.08
N GLN A 98 -12.94 -2.18 14.77
CA GLN A 98 -12.56 -3.40 15.49
C GLN A 98 -12.16 -3.11 16.95
N LYS A 99 -11.40 -2.04 17.20
CA LYS A 99 -11.06 -1.58 18.56
C LYS A 99 -12.30 -1.11 19.34
N PHE A 100 -13.25 -0.44 18.69
CA PHE A 100 -14.48 0.03 19.32
C PHE A 100 -15.41 -1.14 19.70
N LEU A 101 -15.59 -2.11 18.79
CA LEU A 101 -16.42 -3.30 19.02
C LEU A 101 -15.83 -4.24 20.07
N LEU A 102 -14.49 -4.42 20.12
CA LEU A 102 -13.83 -5.20 21.18
C LEU A 102 -14.01 -4.55 22.56
N LYS A 103 -13.97 -3.21 22.65
CA LYS A 103 -14.21 -2.48 23.91
C LYS A 103 -15.67 -2.46 24.36
N THR A 104 -16.63 -2.80 23.50
CA THR A 104 -18.06 -2.89 23.86
C THR A 104 -18.51 -4.32 24.18
N VAL A 105 -17.71 -5.33 23.82
CA VAL A 105 -18.00 -6.75 24.03
C VAL A 105 -17.25 -7.34 25.24
N PHE A 106 -16.16 -6.71 25.68
CA PHE A 106 -15.43 -7.05 26.92
C PHE A 106 -15.68 -6.03 28.03
#